data_AF-A0AAD9JN13-F1
#
_entry.id   AF-A0AAD9JN13-F1
#
_cell.length_a   1.000
_cell.length_b   1.000
_cell.length_c   1.000
_cell.angle_alpha   90.00
_cell.angle_beta   90.00
_cell.angle_gamma   90.00
#
_symmetry.space_group_name_H-M   'P 1'
#
loop_
_entity.id
_entity.type
_entity.pdbx_description
1 polymer ?
#
loop_
_entity_poly.entity_id
_entity_poly.type
_entity_poly.pdbx_seq_one_letter_code
_entity_poly.pdbx_strand_id
1 'polypeptide(L)'
;MAEKRESIRIKDSQSRRVLDSAARRRRQRKALEALEADNFQDDPHADLRMSKKAPKFEETIDTGPQVGRKKKKRRSDIFKERFRKNFAALLEEEQMMTGDLPGYQTACVPPSHFPERHFCSVCGYPCKFHTFPSNYTCVQCGSRYCSVRCLGTHQDTRCLKWTA
;
A
#
# COMPACT_ATOMS: atom_id res chain seq x y z
N MET A 1 15.74 -10.60 -31.36
CA MET A 1 15.45 -11.75 -30.47
C MET A 1 14.02 -12.17 -30.76
N ALA A 2 13.81 -13.27 -31.49
CA ALA A 2 12.48 -13.71 -31.90
C ALA A 2 11.73 -14.32 -30.70
N GLU A 3 10.59 -13.74 -30.32
CA GLU A 3 9.68 -14.35 -29.33
C GLU A 3 9.21 -15.71 -29.87
N LYS A 4 9.65 -16.79 -29.22
CA LYS A 4 9.11 -18.13 -29.49
C LYS A 4 7.62 -18.11 -29.14
N ARG A 5 6.77 -18.40 -30.13
CA ARG A 5 5.35 -18.71 -29.91
C ARG A 5 5.26 -20.00 -29.08
N GLU A 6 5.16 -19.86 -27.78
CA GLU A 6 4.98 -20.99 -26.87
C GLU A 6 3.54 -21.50 -26.91
N SER A 7 3.36 -22.81 -26.80
CA SER A 7 2.02 -23.40 -26.77
C SER A 7 1.26 -22.95 -25.53
N ILE A 8 -0.04 -22.70 -25.68
CA ILE A 8 -0.94 -22.28 -24.58
C ILE A 8 -0.87 -23.27 -23.41
N ARG A 9 -0.69 -24.57 -23.70
CA ARG A 9 -0.56 -25.63 -22.69
C ARG A 9 0.70 -25.49 -21.84
N ILE A 10 1.83 -25.13 -22.46
CA ILE A 10 3.10 -24.88 -21.75
C ILE A 10 2.95 -23.63 -20.89
N LYS A 11 2.34 -22.57 -21.43
CA LYS A 11 2.07 -21.32 -20.71
C LYS A 11 1.17 -21.53 -19.48
N ASP A 12 0.12 -22.34 -19.60
CA ASP A 12 -0.78 -22.69 -18.48
C ASP A 12 -0.08 -23.57 -17.44
N SER A 13 0.78 -24.50 -17.87
CA SER A 13 1.57 -25.33 -16.94
C SER A 13 2.56 -24.50 -16.11
N GLN A 14 3.18 -23.48 -16.72
CA GLN A 14 4.07 -22.56 -16.02
C GLN A 14 3.31 -21.63 -15.07
N SER A 15 2.10 -21.20 -15.44
CA SER A 15 1.26 -20.36 -14.58
C SER A 15 0.90 -21.08 -13.28
N ARG A 16 0.63 -22.40 -13.35
CA ARG A 16 0.25 -23.26 -12.23
C ARG A 16 1.44 -23.84 -11.45
N ARG A 17 2.66 -23.36 -11.70
CA ARG A 17 3.86 -23.84 -11.02
C ARG A 17 3.73 -23.68 -9.51
N VAL A 18 3.90 -24.79 -8.79
CA VAL A 18 3.92 -24.80 -7.32
C VAL A 18 5.11 -23.97 -6.85
N LEU A 19 4.83 -22.94 -6.05
CA LEU A 19 5.87 -22.13 -5.42
C LEU A 19 6.17 -22.66 -4.03
N ASP A 20 7.45 -22.70 -3.68
CA ASP A 20 7.91 -22.99 -2.35
C ASP A 20 7.51 -21.85 -1.38
N SER A 21 7.56 -22.12 -0.08
CA SER A 21 7.21 -21.14 0.94
C SER A 21 8.10 -19.89 0.91
N ALA A 22 9.37 -20.02 0.50
CA ALA A 22 10.27 -18.87 0.46
C ALA A 22 9.95 -17.95 -0.73
N ALA A 23 9.67 -18.49 -1.93
CA ALA A 23 9.22 -17.66 -3.04
C ALA A 23 7.88 -16.96 -2.76
N ARG A 24 6.94 -17.62 -2.08
CA ARG A 24 5.67 -16.98 -1.67
C ARG A 24 5.92 -15.78 -0.75
N ARG A 25 6.76 -15.94 0.28
CA ARG A 25 7.15 -14.84 1.18
C ARG A 25 7.84 -13.69 0.44
N ARG A 26 8.73 -14.00 -0.50
CA ARG A 26 9.39 -12.97 -1.33
C ARG A 26 8.39 -12.15 -2.15
N ARG A 27 7.41 -12.82 -2.77
CA ARG A 27 6.34 -12.14 -3.52
C ARG A 27 5.48 -11.26 -2.61
N GLN A 28 5.08 -11.78 -1.45
CA GLN A 28 4.31 -11.02 -0.48
C GLN A 28 5.05 -9.75 -0.04
N ARG A 29 6.35 -9.86 0.26
CA ARG A 29 7.16 -8.69 0.62
C ARG A 29 7.24 -7.67 -0.51
N LYS A 30 7.44 -8.11 -1.75
CA LYS A 30 7.46 -7.22 -2.92
C LYS A 30 6.12 -6.49 -3.11
N ALA A 31 5.00 -7.16 -2.86
CA ALA A 31 3.69 -6.53 -2.92
C ALA A 31 3.51 -5.47 -1.83
N LEU A 32 3.99 -5.73 -0.60
CA LEU A 32 3.99 -4.73 0.47
C LEU A 32 4.84 -3.50 0.11
N GLU A 33 6.04 -3.73 -0.42
CA GLU A 33 6.94 -2.66 -0.88
C GLU A 33 6.32 -1.81 -2.00
N ALA A 34 5.60 -2.43 -2.94
CA ALA A 34 4.89 -1.70 -3.98
C ALA A 34 3.75 -0.82 -3.41
N LEU A 35 2.98 -1.36 -2.45
CA LEU A 35 1.93 -0.60 -1.77
C LEU A 35 2.51 0.54 -0.91
N GLU A 36 3.68 0.34 -0.31
CA GLU A 36 4.40 1.37 0.43
C GLU A 36 4.90 2.49 -0.50
N ALA A 37 5.39 2.15 -1.70
CA ALA A 37 5.80 3.11 -2.70
C ALA A 37 4.62 3.94 -3.26
N ASP A 38 3.47 3.32 -3.49
CA ASP A 38 2.27 4.01 -4.00
C ASP A 38 1.70 5.05 -3.02
N ASN A 39 1.92 4.87 -1.71
CA ASN A 39 1.50 5.84 -0.70
C ASN A 39 2.29 7.15 -0.76
N PHE A 40 3.49 7.16 -1.34
CA PHE A 40 4.32 8.36 -1.47
C PHE A 40 4.27 8.88 -2.91
N GLN A 41 3.51 9.96 -3.11
CA GLN A 41 3.57 10.73 -4.34
C GLN A 41 4.36 12.01 -4.08
N ASP A 42 5.46 12.21 -4.81
CA ASP A 42 6.14 13.50 -4.84
C ASP A 42 5.15 14.59 -5.23
N ASP A 43 5.16 15.72 -4.50
CA ASP A 43 4.26 16.84 -4.77
C ASP A 43 4.37 17.22 -6.26
N PRO A 44 3.30 17.05 -7.07
CA PRO A 44 3.35 17.37 -8.50
C PRO A 44 3.59 18.87 -8.73
N HIS A 45 3.51 19.69 -7.68
CA HIS A 45 3.84 21.11 -7.69
C HIS A 45 5.21 21.46 -7.08
N ALA A 46 6.03 20.49 -6.68
CA ALA A 46 7.36 20.72 -6.11
C ALA A 46 8.27 21.50 -7.07
N ASP A 47 8.16 21.22 -8.37
CA ASP A 47 8.94 21.84 -9.44
C ASP A 47 8.12 22.82 -10.31
N LEU A 48 6.95 23.24 -9.81
CA LEU A 48 6.10 24.19 -10.52
C LEU A 48 6.77 25.57 -10.58
N ARG A 49 7.57 25.78 -11.62
CA ARG A 49 8.07 27.09 -12.01
C ARG A 49 6.89 27.91 -12.51
N MET A 50 6.28 28.68 -11.61
CA MET A 50 5.29 29.69 -11.97
C MET A 50 5.85 30.55 -13.09
N SER A 51 5.30 30.40 -14.31
CA SER A 51 5.77 31.16 -15.47
C SER A 51 5.62 32.64 -15.16
N LYS A 52 6.73 33.39 -15.28
CA LYS A 52 6.75 34.87 -15.10
C LYS A 52 5.86 35.61 -16.11
N LYS A 53 5.30 34.90 -17.10
CA LYS A 53 4.36 35.41 -18.10
C LYS A 53 2.89 35.14 -17.76
N ALA A 54 2.59 34.60 -16.57
CA ALA A 54 1.20 34.46 -16.13
C ALA A 54 0.56 35.86 -16.04
N PRO A 55 -0.55 36.11 -16.75
CA PRO A 55 -1.23 37.40 -16.69
C PRO A 55 -1.71 37.64 -15.26
N LYS A 56 -1.18 38.70 -14.64
CA LYS A 56 -1.69 39.19 -13.36
C LYS A 56 -3.01 39.91 -13.65
N PHE A 57 -4.13 39.19 -13.57
CA PHE A 57 -5.42 39.84 -13.43
C PHE A 57 -5.51 40.36 -12.00
N GLU A 58 -5.14 41.63 -11.84
CA GLU A 58 -5.49 42.41 -10.65
C GLU A 58 -6.98 42.74 -10.83
N GLU A 59 -7.85 41.87 -10.30
CA GLU A 59 -9.27 42.17 -10.23
C GLU A 59 -9.48 43.34 -9.27
N THR A 60 -9.68 44.50 -9.87
CA THR A 60 -10.20 45.72 -9.27
C THR A 60 -11.62 45.45 -8.74
N ILE A 61 -11.75 44.80 -7.58
CA ILE A 61 -12.96 44.91 -6.76
C ILE A 61 -12.73 46.07 -5.80
N ASP A 62 -13.25 47.22 -6.23
CA ASP A 62 -13.37 48.46 -5.48
C ASP A 62 -14.25 48.23 -4.24
N THR A 63 -13.62 48.03 -3.07
CA THR A 63 -14.29 48.10 -1.77
C THR A 63 -13.35 48.65 -0.69
N GLY A 64 -13.26 49.98 -0.62
CA GLY A 64 -13.03 50.75 0.62
C GLY A 64 -11.58 50.89 1.14
N PRO A 65 -11.27 52.01 1.83
CA PRO A 65 -9.91 52.31 2.29
C PRO A 65 -9.61 51.62 3.61
N GLN A 66 -8.78 50.57 3.61
CA GLN A 66 -8.25 49.98 4.84
C GLN A 66 -6.76 49.56 4.69
N VAL A 67 -5.90 50.46 5.15
CA VAL A 67 -4.72 50.20 6.00
C VAL A 67 -4.07 48.81 5.86
N GLY A 68 -2.93 48.78 5.16
CA GLY A 68 -1.72 48.07 5.62
C GLY A 68 -1.83 46.61 6.06
N ARG A 69 -2.26 45.70 5.18
CA ARG A 69 -2.15 44.24 5.42
C ARG A 69 -0.82 43.66 4.91
N LYS A 70 0.31 44.04 5.53
CA LYS A 70 1.55 43.26 5.48
C LYS A 70 1.46 42.05 6.43
N LYS A 71 0.59 41.08 6.18
CA LYS A 71 0.60 39.83 6.97
C LYS A 71 -0.13 38.68 6.29
N LYS A 72 0.57 37.89 5.46
CA LYS A 72 0.33 36.43 5.24
C LYS A 72 1.28 35.85 4.17
N LYS A 73 2.60 35.90 4.40
CA LYS A 73 3.54 35.05 3.64
C LYS A 73 4.11 33.87 4.46
N ARG A 74 4.06 33.95 5.79
CA ARG A 74 4.57 32.87 6.68
C ARG A 74 3.65 31.67 6.89
N ARG A 75 2.38 31.73 6.46
CA ARG A 75 1.42 30.63 6.69
C ARG A 75 1.43 29.58 5.56
N SER A 76 1.89 29.94 4.36
CA SER A 76 2.03 29.00 3.24
C SER A 76 3.22 28.07 3.40
N ASP A 77 4.32 28.54 4.03
CA ASP A 77 5.54 27.74 4.17
C ASP A 77 5.36 26.62 5.21
N ILE A 78 4.67 26.91 6.32
CA ILE A 78 4.30 25.91 7.35
C ILE A 78 3.37 24.82 6.77
N PHE A 79 2.51 25.19 5.82
CA PHE A 79 1.62 24.23 5.17
C PHE A 79 2.41 23.39 4.15
N LYS A 80 3.35 23.99 3.39
CA LYS A 80 4.24 23.26 2.47
C LYS A 80 5.19 22.30 3.18
N GLU A 81 5.64 22.61 4.40
CA GLU A 81 6.51 21.70 5.18
C GLU A 81 5.75 20.54 5.82
N ARG A 82 4.48 20.71 6.19
CA ARG A 82 3.67 19.63 6.79
C ARG A 82 3.36 18.46 5.84
N PHE A 83 3.38 18.69 4.53
CA PHE A 83 3.05 17.66 3.53
C PHE A 83 4.27 17.07 2.81
N ARG A 84 5.50 17.46 3.19
CA ARG A 84 6.73 17.00 2.52
C ARG A 84 7.42 15.82 3.19
N LYS A 85 6.99 15.44 4.38
CA LYS A 85 7.61 14.35 5.14
C LYS A 85 6.81 13.10 4.93
N ASN A 86 7.45 12.06 4.40
CA ASN A 86 6.86 10.73 4.40
C ASN A 86 6.72 10.23 5.85
N PHE A 87 5.90 9.21 6.05
CA PHE A 87 5.68 8.66 7.39
C PHE A 87 6.98 8.24 8.08
N ALA A 88 7.96 7.72 7.32
CA ALA A 88 9.27 7.35 7.85
C ALA A 88 10.07 8.56 8.40
N ALA A 89 10.08 9.68 7.70
CA ALA A 89 10.73 10.92 8.15
C ALA A 89 10.05 11.50 9.39
N LEU A 90 8.71 11.39 9.49
CA LEU A 90 7.99 11.77 10.70
C LEU A 90 8.35 10.88 11.90
N LEU A 91 8.58 9.58 11.68
CA LEU A 91 9.02 8.66 12.72
C LEU A 91 10.46 8.94 13.19
N GLU A 92 11.38 9.23 12.27
CA GLU A 92 12.76 9.59 12.61
C GLU A 92 12.80 10.87 13.44
N GLU A 93 11.99 11.87 13.08
CA GLU A 93 11.88 13.11 13.85
C GLU A 93 11.27 12.91 15.23
N GLU A 94 10.20 12.11 15.34
CA GLU A 94 9.64 11.74 16.64
C GLU A 94 10.69 11.05 17.52
N GLN A 95 11.48 10.15 16.94
CA GLN A 95 12.54 9.46 17.67
C GLN A 95 13.64 10.41 18.16
N MET A 96 14.02 11.40 17.35
CA MET A 96 15.00 12.42 17.76
C MET A 96 14.46 13.39 18.81
N MET A 97 13.16 13.69 18.80
CA MET A 97 12.54 14.69 19.69
C MET A 97 12.07 14.13 21.02
N THR A 98 11.60 12.88 21.03
CA THR A 98 10.88 12.30 22.17
C THR A 98 11.76 11.33 22.97
N GLY A 99 12.88 10.85 22.42
CA GLY A 99 13.79 9.94 23.11
C GLY A 99 13.08 8.66 23.58
N ASP A 100 13.16 8.37 24.89
CA ASP A 100 12.58 7.19 25.55
C ASP A 100 11.10 7.34 25.96
N LEU A 101 10.41 8.42 25.57
CA LEU A 101 8.98 8.55 25.85
C LEU A 101 8.14 7.55 25.01
N PRO A 102 6.94 7.18 25.49
CA PRO A 102 6.04 6.32 24.73
C PRO A 102 5.64 6.98 23.40
N GLY A 103 6.14 6.44 22.29
CA GLY A 103 5.87 6.87 20.92
C GLY A 103 5.45 5.70 20.03
N TYR A 104 5.41 5.93 18.72
CA TYR A 104 4.96 4.92 17.76
C TYR A 104 5.79 3.63 17.82
N GLN A 105 7.10 3.74 18.03
CA GLN A 105 8.01 2.59 18.09
C GLN A 105 7.85 1.76 19.37
N THR A 106 7.59 2.41 20.51
CA THR A 106 7.40 1.72 21.80
C THR A 106 6.01 1.09 21.93
N ALA A 107 5.05 1.50 21.10
CA ALA A 107 3.71 0.92 21.07
C ALA A 107 3.67 -0.48 20.42
N CYS A 108 4.82 -1.01 19.98
CA CYS A 108 4.91 -2.33 19.37
C CYS A 108 4.55 -3.44 20.39
N VAL A 109 3.53 -4.23 20.05
CA VAL A 109 3.05 -5.33 20.88
C VAL A 109 3.93 -6.57 20.64
N PRO A 110 4.29 -7.35 21.68
CA PRO A 110 5.00 -8.61 21.51
C PRO A 110 4.23 -9.60 20.62
N PRO A 111 4.92 -10.59 20.03
CA PRO A 111 4.28 -11.60 19.20
C PRO A 111 3.19 -12.36 19.96
N SER A 112 2.17 -12.83 19.22
CA SER A 112 1.05 -13.58 19.78
C SER A 112 1.51 -14.82 20.56
N HIS A 113 0.97 -15.00 21.77
CA HIS A 113 1.12 -16.22 22.57
C HIS A 113 0.22 -17.37 22.08
N PHE A 114 -0.75 -17.09 21.20
CA PHE A 114 -1.72 -18.07 20.69
C PHE A 114 -1.36 -18.54 19.28
N PRO A 115 -1.69 -19.81 18.92
CA PRO A 115 -1.44 -20.33 17.59
C PRO A 115 -2.28 -19.62 16.51
N GLU A 116 -1.71 -19.50 15.31
CA GLU A 116 -2.38 -18.89 14.16
C GLU A 116 -3.66 -19.67 13.78
N ARG A 117 -4.74 -18.92 13.54
CA ARG A 117 -6.01 -19.49 13.05
C ARG A 117 -6.07 -19.40 11.53
N HIS A 118 -6.54 -20.47 10.91
CA HIS A 118 -6.58 -20.59 9.45
C HIS A 118 -8.00 -20.40 8.92
N PHE A 119 -8.25 -19.24 8.30
CA PHE A 119 -9.54 -18.90 7.69
C PHE A 119 -9.53 -19.06 6.16
N CYS A 120 -10.71 -19.31 5.59
CA CYS A 120 -10.87 -19.31 4.15
C CYS A 120 -10.84 -17.87 3.60
N SER A 121 -9.99 -17.61 2.60
CA SER A 121 -9.86 -16.31 1.94
C SER A 121 -11.08 -15.86 1.12
N VAL A 122 -12.04 -16.75 0.86
CA VAL A 122 -13.23 -16.47 0.03
C VAL A 122 -14.46 -16.24 0.89
N CYS A 123 -14.80 -17.15 1.81
CA CYS A 123 -16.01 -17.05 2.61
C CYS A 123 -15.77 -16.51 4.03
N GLY A 124 -14.53 -16.33 4.47
CA GLY A 124 -14.18 -15.80 5.80
C GLY A 124 -14.52 -16.72 6.98
N TYR A 125 -15.39 -17.72 6.77
CA TYR A 125 -15.78 -18.64 7.81
C TYR A 125 -14.64 -19.63 8.13
N PRO A 126 -14.43 -19.97 9.42
CA PRO A 126 -13.79 -21.23 9.74
C PRO A 126 -14.61 -22.32 9.04
N CYS A 127 -13.96 -23.27 8.35
CA CYS A 127 -14.59 -24.24 7.46
C CYS A 127 -15.92 -24.79 8.05
N LYS A 128 -17.05 -24.19 7.68
CA LYS A 128 -18.29 -24.22 8.51
C LYS A 128 -18.98 -25.59 8.56
N PHE A 129 -18.47 -26.56 7.82
CA PHE A 129 -19.05 -27.91 7.67
C PHE A 129 -18.07 -29.04 7.99
N HIS A 130 -16.82 -28.75 8.36
CA HIS A 130 -15.88 -29.77 8.77
C HIS A 130 -15.22 -29.35 10.07
N THR A 131 -15.21 -30.25 11.04
CA THR A 131 -14.51 -30.21 12.33
C THR A 131 -12.98 -30.10 12.18
N PHE A 132 -12.49 -29.71 11.01
CA PHE A 132 -11.10 -29.72 10.61
C PHE A 132 -10.70 -28.35 10.04
N PRO A 133 -9.50 -27.83 10.38
CA PRO A 133 -9.00 -26.57 9.86
C PRO A 133 -8.99 -26.56 8.33
N SER A 134 -9.05 -25.36 7.74
CA SER A 134 -8.95 -25.17 6.29
C SER A 134 -7.61 -25.70 5.74
N ASN A 135 -7.58 -26.99 5.38
CA ASN A 135 -6.34 -27.69 5.03
C ASN A 135 -5.85 -27.41 3.61
N TYR A 136 -6.72 -26.90 2.73
CA TYR A 136 -6.33 -26.71 1.35
C TYR A 136 -5.68 -25.35 1.14
N THR A 137 -4.51 -25.38 0.51
CA THR A 137 -3.76 -24.19 0.12
C THR A 137 -3.68 -24.11 -1.40
N CYS A 138 -3.88 -22.91 -1.94
CA CYS A 138 -3.67 -22.69 -3.37
C CYS A 138 -2.19 -22.90 -3.70
N VAL A 139 -1.90 -23.68 -4.75
CA VAL A 139 -0.52 -23.98 -5.16
C VAL A 139 0.24 -22.76 -5.71
N GLN A 140 -0.48 -21.78 -6.25
CA GLN A 140 0.08 -20.58 -6.86
C GLN A 140 0.38 -19.48 -5.84
N CYS A 141 -0.57 -19.13 -4.98
CA CYS A 141 -0.44 -18.01 -4.04
C CYS A 141 -0.38 -18.42 -2.56
N GLY A 142 -0.72 -19.67 -2.24
CA GLY A 142 -0.72 -20.17 -0.85
C GLY A 142 -1.93 -19.79 -0.01
N SER A 143 -2.91 -19.05 -0.54
CA SER A 143 -4.12 -18.71 0.21
C SER A 143 -4.94 -19.95 0.55
N ARG A 144 -5.58 -19.96 1.72
CA ARG A 144 -6.40 -21.08 2.18
C ARG A 144 -7.84 -21.00 1.67
N TYR A 145 -8.42 -22.15 1.40
CA TYR A 145 -9.81 -22.31 1.01
C TYR A 145 -10.46 -23.53 1.66
N CYS A 146 -11.80 -23.52 1.78
CA CYS A 146 -12.54 -24.57 2.48
C CYS A 146 -13.16 -25.62 1.55
N SER A 147 -13.39 -25.30 0.27
CA SER A 147 -14.06 -26.17 -0.69
C SER A 147 -13.61 -25.90 -2.12
N VAL A 148 -13.88 -26.83 -3.04
CA VAL A 148 -13.62 -26.67 -4.47
C VAL A 148 -14.37 -25.46 -5.06
N ARG A 149 -15.57 -25.14 -4.55
CA ARG A 149 -16.30 -23.93 -4.93
C ARG A 149 -15.50 -22.67 -4.60
N CYS A 150 -14.94 -22.62 -3.39
CA CYS A 150 -14.06 -21.52 -2.98
C CYS A 150 -12.74 -21.51 -3.76
N LEU A 151 -12.21 -22.67 -4.18
CA LEU A 151 -11.05 -22.71 -5.08
C LEU A 151 -11.36 -22.07 -6.44
N GLY A 152 -12.51 -22.38 -7.04
CA GLY A 152 -12.94 -21.77 -8.31
C GLY A 152 -13.05 -20.25 -8.18
N THR A 153 -13.83 -19.77 -7.19
CA THR A 153 -13.94 -18.33 -6.92
C THR A 153 -12.59 -17.68 -6.62
N HIS A 154 -11.72 -18.37 -5.89
CA HIS A 154 -10.37 -17.90 -5.62
C HIS A 154 -9.56 -17.72 -6.92
N GLN A 155 -9.55 -18.74 -7.80
CA GLN A 155 -8.84 -18.69 -9.08
C GLN A 155 -9.35 -17.56 -9.97
N ASP A 156 -10.66 -17.33 -10.01
CA ASP A 156 -11.28 -16.33 -10.89
C ASP A 156 -11.04 -14.88 -10.43
N THR A 157 -11.08 -14.65 -9.11
CA THR A 157 -11.18 -13.28 -8.56
C THR A 157 -10.03 -12.85 -7.65
N ARG A 158 -9.25 -13.78 -7.10
CA ARG A 158 -8.31 -13.50 -6.02
C ARG A 158 -6.89 -14.04 -6.25
N CYS A 159 -6.71 -15.10 -7.05
CA CYS A 159 -5.41 -15.72 -7.24
C CYS A 159 -4.47 -14.79 -8.00
N LEU A 160 -3.43 -14.29 -7.32
CA LEU A 160 -2.37 -13.44 -7.87
C LEU A 160 -2.82 -12.12 -8.53
N LYS A 161 -4.10 -11.77 -8.44
CA LYS A 161 -4.68 -10.59 -9.10
C LYS A 161 -4.36 -9.28 -8.38
N TRP A 162 -4.19 -9.35 -7.05
CA TRP A 162 -3.93 -8.19 -6.18
C TRP A 162 -2.53 -8.23 -5.54
N THR A 163 -1.66 -9.13 -6.02
CA THR A 163 -0.29 -9.30 -5.51
C THR A 163 0.75 -9.09 -6.61
N ALA A 164 0.34 -8.53 -7.75
CA ALA A 164 1.19 -8.24 -8.90
C ALA A 164 1.70 -6.80 -8.80
#